data_AF-A0A972BR71-F1
#
_entry.id   AF-A0A972BR71-F1
#
_cell.length_a   1.000
_cell.length_b   1.000
_cell.length_c   1.000
_cell.angle_alpha   90.00
_cell.angle_beta   90.00
_cell.angle_gamma   90.00
#
_symmetry.space_group_name_H-M   'P 1'
#
loop_
_entity.id
_entity.type
_entity.pdbx_description
1 polymer ?
#
loop_
_entity_poly.entity_id
_entity_poly.type
_entity_poly.pdbx_seq_one_letter_code
_entity_poly.pdbx_strand_id
1 'polypeptide(L)'
;IQATLHKISALRDDVAKKVGLALEMETVRTLPHKIQEILRSKGYRSGKELYIQSLAQGLALFAMAFHGKTIVYRTTDYKTNEYRNLLGGLLFEDQEDNPMLGYRGVSRNIHDWELESFKLARGAFGGVNLHLMLPFVRTLEEARSMKRYLEQVHNIQSGDNGLKIILMSEIPSNAVLAKEFIREFDGFSIGSNDMTQLVLGTDRDNARLRHIYDEEDPAVVWAILTTVFTGQKFGKKVGFCGQGVYNSKIIRGLVCIAGIVSASVVPDTYQQTKYDVAEVEAENIPVSGLGAWLNDQHLERLHMLMAENRYEHILKKNTSGPDLMDWYEGELARLHEQMQSHLGTVKEEFYRQELASFRSIFHKPVIYANWDWETTVRDALHQAGFTSYEEQAEAMIRQRTNSW
;
A
#
# COMPACT_ATOMS: atom_id res chain seq x y z
N ILE A 1 49.16 -9.11 -35.74
CA ILE A 1 47.70 -8.87 -35.69
C ILE A 1 47.02 -9.80 -34.67
N GLN A 2 47.03 -11.13 -34.86
CA GLN A 2 46.40 -12.07 -33.90
C GLN A 2 46.93 -11.95 -32.45
N ALA A 3 48.25 -11.82 -32.26
CA ALA A 3 48.84 -11.60 -30.93
C ALA A 3 48.36 -10.30 -30.26
N THR A 4 48.14 -9.24 -31.05
CA THR A 4 47.61 -7.97 -30.57
C THR A 4 46.15 -8.10 -30.15
N LEU A 5 45.33 -8.80 -30.95
CA LEU A 5 43.92 -9.08 -30.62
C LEU A 5 43.78 -9.92 -29.35
N HIS A 6 44.67 -10.90 -29.14
CA HIS A 6 44.67 -11.71 -27.93
C HIS A 6 45.02 -10.88 -26.68
N LYS A 7 46.02 -10.00 -26.76
CA LYS A 7 46.35 -9.05 -25.68
C LYS A 7 45.18 -8.12 -25.35
N ILE A 8 44.47 -7.61 -26.37
CA ILE A 8 43.29 -6.76 -26.18
C ILE A 8 42.17 -7.54 -25.47
N SER A 9 41.93 -8.79 -25.85
CA SER A 9 40.91 -9.64 -25.20
C SER A 9 41.26 -9.90 -23.73
N ALA A 10 42.51 -10.29 -23.44
CA ALA A 10 42.95 -10.54 -22.08
C ALA A 10 42.87 -9.29 -21.19
N LEU A 11 43.22 -8.12 -21.75
CA LEU A 11 43.08 -6.83 -21.05
C LEU A 11 41.60 -6.52 -20.76
N ARG A 12 40.69 -6.77 -21.72
CA ARG A 12 39.25 -6.58 -21.53
C ARG A 12 38.70 -7.48 -20.42
N ASP A 13 39.11 -8.75 -20.39
CA ASP A 13 38.67 -9.70 -19.37
C ASP A 13 39.22 -9.33 -17.97
N ASP A 14 40.47 -8.87 -17.88
CA ASP A 14 41.08 -8.39 -16.63
C ASP A 14 40.38 -7.13 -16.12
N VAL A 15 40.12 -6.15 -17.00
CA VAL A 15 39.36 -4.94 -16.66
C VAL A 15 37.95 -5.32 -16.22
N ALA A 16 37.24 -6.17 -16.97
CA ALA A 16 35.89 -6.60 -16.63
C ALA A 16 35.81 -7.30 -15.27
N LYS A 17 36.82 -8.10 -14.90
CA LYS A 17 36.90 -8.71 -13.55
C LYS A 17 37.15 -7.65 -12.47
N LYS A 18 38.09 -6.73 -12.70
CA LYS A 18 38.46 -5.68 -11.74
C LYS A 18 37.31 -4.70 -11.46
N VAL A 19 36.47 -4.43 -12.45
CA VAL A 19 35.31 -3.53 -12.33
C VAL A 19 33.99 -4.27 -12.08
N GLY A 20 34.02 -5.59 -11.84
CA GLY A 20 32.83 -6.39 -11.50
C GLY A 20 31.89 -6.74 -12.65
N LEU A 21 32.16 -6.30 -13.89
CA LEU A 21 31.31 -6.52 -15.07
C LEU A 21 31.41 -7.94 -15.65
N ALA A 22 32.42 -8.73 -15.27
CA ALA A 22 32.62 -10.07 -15.82
C ALA A 22 31.40 -10.98 -15.64
N LEU A 23 30.72 -10.90 -14.49
CA LEU A 23 29.52 -11.69 -14.20
C LEU A 23 28.32 -11.23 -15.04
N GLU A 24 28.13 -9.92 -15.20
CA GLU A 24 27.06 -9.36 -16.02
C GLU A 24 27.24 -9.75 -17.49
N MET A 25 28.47 -9.65 -18.00
CA MET A 25 28.81 -10.06 -19.37
C MET A 25 28.50 -11.53 -19.63
N GLU A 26 28.86 -12.43 -18.70
CA GLU A 26 28.56 -13.86 -18.83
C GLU A 26 27.06 -14.14 -18.75
N THR A 27 26.35 -13.40 -17.89
CA THR A 27 24.89 -13.48 -17.77
C THR A 27 24.22 -13.11 -19.10
N VAL A 28 24.65 -12.02 -19.74
CA VAL A 28 24.13 -11.58 -21.05
C VAL A 28 24.49 -12.56 -22.16
N ARG A 29 25.71 -13.10 -22.19
CA ARG A 29 26.15 -14.09 -23.19
C ARG A 29 25.32 -15.37 -23.14
N THR A 30 24.99 -15.86 -21.95
CA THR A 30 24.22 -17.09 -21.75
C THR A 30 22.71 -16.90 -21.85
N LEU A 31 22.23 -15.66 -21.89
CA LEU A 31 20.81 -15.32 -21.85
C LEU A 31 19.98 -15.94 -22.99
N PRO A 32 20.38 -15.88 -24.28
CA PRO A 32 19.59 -16.47 -25.36
C PRO A 32 19.41 -17.98 -25.21
N HIS A 33 20.45 -18.68 -24.75
CA HIS A 33 20.38 -20.12 -24.50
C HIS A 33 19.40 -20.43 -23.36
N LYS A 34 19.49 -19.71 -22.24
CA LYS A 34 18.57 -19.87 -21.10
C LYS A 34 17.11 -19.61 -21.50
N ILE A 35 16.85 -18.55 -22.28
CA ILE A 35 15.49 -18.26 -22.77
C ILE A 35 14.99 -19.39 -23.67
N GLN A 36 15.82 -19.88 -24.60
CA GLN A 36 15.44 -20.97 -25.49
C GLN A 36 15.14 -22.27 -24.72
N GLU A 37 15.93 -22.57 -23.69
CA GLU A 37 15.73 -23.73 -22.81
C GLU A 37 14.41 -23.63 -22.02
N ILE A 38 14.09 -22.45 -21.47
CA ILE A 38 12.80 -22.20 -20.79
C ILE A 38 11.62 -22.36 -21.75
N LEU A 39 11.71 -21.80 -22.96
CA LEU A 39 10.64 -21.90 -23.96
C LEU A 39 10.42 -23.35 -24.40
N ARG A 40 11.51 -24.08 -24.70
CA ARG A 40 11.44 -25.51 -25.10
C ARG A 40 10.89 -26.39 -23.98
N SER A 41 11.36 -26.23 -22.74
CA SER A 41 10.92 -27.04 -21.60
C SER A 41 9.44 -26.83 -21.26
N LYS A 42 8.92 -25.62 -21.48
CA LYS A 42 7.49 -25.31 -21.30
C LYS A 42 6.64 -25.52 -22.55
N GLY A 43 7.23 -25.86 -23.70
CA GLY A 43 6.52 -26.13 -24.95
C GLY A 43 6.00 -24.89 -25.71
N TYR A 44 6.56 -23.71 -25.47
CA TYR A 44 6.14 -22.46 -26.13
C TYR A 44 7.09 -22.05 -27.26
N ARG A 45 6.56 -21.38 -28.29
CA ARG A 45 7.32 -20.97 -29.50
C ARG A 45 8.04 -19.64 -29.31
N SER A 46 7.52 -18.78 -28.43
CA SER A 46 8.08 -17.44 -28.18
C SER A 46 7.80 -16.97 -26.75
N GLY A 47 8.58 -15.99 -26.30
CA GLY A 47 8.33 -15.31 -25.01
C GLY A 47 6.95 -14.65 -24.96
N LYS A 48 6.47 -14.09 -26.08
CA LYS A 48 5.12 -13.53 -26.19
C LYS A 48 4.05 -14.58 -25.89
N GLU A 49 4.15 -15.73 -26.55
CA GLU A 49 3.20 -16.84 -26.36
C GLU A 49 3.25 -17.37 -24.93
N LEU A 50 4.46 -17.61 -24.38
CA LEU A 50 4.65 -18.04 -23.00
C LEU A 50 3.98 -17.06 -22.01
N TYR A 51 4.22 -15.76 -22.17
CA TYR A 51 3.66 -14.75 -21.28
C TYR A 51 2.13 -14.74 -21.36
N ILE A 52 1.59 -14.62 -22.58
CA ILE A 52 0.15 -14.46 -22.79
C ILE A 52 -0.63 -15.66 -22.34
N GLN A 53 -0.21 -16.85 -22.75
CA GLN A 53 -0.92 -18.08 -22.42
C GLN A 53 -0.83 -18.38 -20.92
N SER A 54 0.35 -18.23 -20.31
CA SER A 54 0.51 -18.52 -18.88
C SER A 54 -0.33 -17.59 -18.01
N LEU A 55 -0.28 -16.28 -18.27
CA LEU A 55 -1.04 -15.32 -17.49
C LEU A 55 -2.55 -15.48 -17.73
N ALA A 56 -2.98 -15.62 -18.99
CA ALA A 56 -4.40 -15.79 -19.30
C ALA A 56 -5.00 -17.06 -18.67
N GLN A 57 -4.29 -18.18 -18.75
CA GLN A 57 -4.72 -19.45 -18.14
C GLN A 57 -4.75 -19.35 -16.61
N GLY A 58 -3.75 -18.72 -15.99
CA GLY A 58 -3.73 -18.50 -14.54
C GLY A 58 -4.89 -17.63 -14.07
N LEU A 59 -5.13 -16.50 -14.74
CA LEU A 59 -6.25 -15.61 -14.45
C LEU A 59 -7.59 -16.30 -14.64
N ALA A 60 -7.76 -17.06 -15.72
CA ALA A 60 -8.99 -17.79 -15.99
C ALA A 60 -9.24 -18.90 -14.97
N LEU A 61 -8.21 -19.67 -14.61
CA LEU A 61 -8.33 -20.70 -13.57
C LEU A 61 -8.79 -20.08 -12.24
N PHE A 62 -8.20 -18.95 -11.86
CA PHE A 62 -8.59 -18.23 -10.66
C PHE A 62 -10.03 -17.69 -10.76
N ALA A 63 -10.38 -17.09 -11.91
CA ALA A 63 -11.74 -16.61 -12.20
C ALA A 63 -12.81 -17.71 -12.07
N MET A 64 -12.52 -18.89 -12.61
CA MET A 64 -13.41 -20.07 -12.54
C MET A 64 -13.50 -20.63 -11.12
N ALA A 65 -12.38 -20.71 -10.39
CA ALA A 65 -12.36 -21.22 -9.02
C ALA A 65 -13.23 -20.38 -8.07
N PHE A 66 -13.35 -19.07 -8.32
CA PHE A 66 -14.17 -18.14 -7.55
C PHE A 66 -15.37 -17.62 -8.37
N HIS A 67 -15.97 -18.49 -9.19
CA HIS A 67 -17.12 -18.14 -10.01
C HIS A 67 -18.24 -17.48 -9.18
N GLY A 68 -18.80 -16.38 -9.70
CA GLY A 68 -19.82 -15.58 -9.02
C GLY A 68 -19.29 -14.62 -7.94
N LYS A 69 -17.99 -14.64 -7.65
CA LYS A 69 -17.32 -13.62 -6.82
C LYS A 69 -16.47 -12.72 -7.68
N THR A 70 -16.53 -11.42 -7.41
CA THR A 70 -15.69 -10.42 -8.09
C THR A 70 -14.23 -10.63 -7.71
N ILE A 71 -13.35 -10.60 -8.71
CA ILE A 71 -11.90 -10.67 -8.52
C ILE A 71 -11.29 -9.41 -9.11
N VAL A 72 -10.46 -8.71 -8.34
CA VAL A 72 -9.75 -7.53 -8.81
C VAL A 72 -8.33 -7.92 -9.20
N TYR A 73 -8.02 -7.84 -10.50
CA TYR A 73 -6.68 -8.01 -11.04
C TYR A 73 -5.94 -6.68 -11.06
N ARG A 74 -4.88 -6.56 -10.26
CA ARG A 74 -3.95 -5.42 -10.32
C ARG A 74 -2.96 -5.66 -11.45
N THR A 75 -2.80 -4.68 -12.33
CA THR A 75 -1.75 -4.76 -13.36
C THR A 75 -0.36 -4.72 -12.74
N THR A 76 0.66 -5.07 -13.51
CA THR A 76 2.03 -5.13 -13.00
C THR A 76 2.47 -3.79 -12.40
N ASP A 77 3.01 -3.85 -11.19
CA ASP A 77 3.49 -2.70 -10.41
C ASP A 77 4.88 -2.94 -9.82
N TYR A 78 5.73 -3.60 -10.61
CA TYR A 78 7.12 -3.82 -10.23
C TYR A 78 7.90 -2.51 -10.36
N LYS A 79 8.80 -2.30 -9.42
CA LYS A 79 9.81 -1.23 -9.42
C LYS A 79 10.94 -1.56 -10.40
N THR A 80 11.69 -0.55 -10.81
CA THR A 80 12.85 -0.69 -11.71
C THR A 80 13.85 -1.75 -11.21
N ASN A 81 14.15 -1.78 -9.90
CA ASN A 81 15.05 -2.77 -9.30
C ASN A 81 14.48 -4.20 -9.33
N GLU A 82 13.17 -4.37 -9.18
CA GLU A 82 12.51 -5.67 -9.25
C GLU A 82 12.51 -6.20 -10.69
N TYR A 83 12.18 -5.36 -11.67
CA TYR A 83 12.30 -5.72 -13.08
C TYR A 83 13.75 -6.03 -13.48
N ARG A 84 14.72 -5.24 -13.00
CA ARG A 84 16.15 -5.46 -13.30
C ARG A 84 16.63 -6.82 -12.84
N ASN A 85 16.07 -7.33 -11.74
CA ASN A 85 16.39 -8.64 -11.17
C ASN A 85 15.71 -9.82 -11.92
N LEU A 86 14.82 -9.57 -12.89
CA LEU A 86 14.26 -10.61 -13.75
C LEU A 86 15.27 -11.08 -14.80
N LEU A 87 14.99 -12.24 -15.41
CA LEU A 87 15.81 -12.80 -16.48
C LEU A 87 15.90 -11.82 -17.67
N GLY A 88 17.09 -11.28 -17.91
CA GLY A 88 17.34 -10.29 -18.96
C GLY A 88 16.99 -8.85 -18.58
N GLY A 89 16.48 -8.61 -17.36
CA GLY A 89 16.08 -7.28 -16.89
C GLY A 89 17.22 -6.25 -16.91
N LEU A 90 18.46 -6.67 -16.66
CA LEU A 90 19.65 -5.82 -16.77
C LEU A 90 19.82 -5.12 -18.13
N LEU A 91 19.23 -5.64 -19.20
CA LEU A 91 19.31 -5.07 -20.54
C LEU A 91 18.26 -3.99 -20.81
N PHE A 92 17.20 -3.92 -19.99
CA PHE A 92 16.03 -3.08 -20.24
C PHE A 92 15.76 -2.07 -19.13
N GLU A 93 16.25 -2.32 -17.92
CA GLU A 93 16.03 -1.46 -16.77
C GLU A 93 17.32 -0.76 -16.37
N ASP A 94 17.29 0.57 -16.28
CA ASP A 94 18.40 1.35 -15.75
C ASP A 94 18.55 1.15 -14.23
N GLN A 95 19.70 1.56 -13.68
CA GLN A 95 19.83 1.70 -12.24
C GLN A 95 19.24 3.06 -11.85
N GLU A 96 18.23 3.01 -10.98
CA GLU A 96 17.56 4.18 -10.45
C GLU A 96 17.85 4.32 -8.96
N ASP A 97 18.21 5.52 -8.51
CA ASP A 97 18.57 5.78 -7.12
C ASP A 97 17.39 5.54 -6.16
N ASN A 98 16.16 5.83 -6.60
CA ASN A 98 14.94 5.72 -5.79
C ASN A 98 13.82 4.98 -6.54
N PRO A 99 13.92 3.64 -6.73
CA PRO A 99 12.93 2.87 -7.49
C PRO A 99 11.51 2.96 -6.93
N MET A 100 11.35 3.24 -5.63
CA MET A 100 10.03 3.41 -4.99
C MET A 100 9.27 4.64 -5.53
N LEU A 101 9.97 5.74 -5.81
CA LEU A 101 9.40 6.98 -6.37
C LEU A 101 9.46 7.01 -7.90
N GLY A 102 10.21 6.07 -8.47
CA GLY A 102 10.71 6.06 -9.82
C GLY A 102 9.78 5.51 -10.90
N TYR A 103 10.37 4.94 -11.94
CA TYR A 103 9.66 4.45 -13.12
C TYR A 103 8.85 3.18 -12.83
N ARG A 104 7.62 3.33 -12.32
CA ARG A 104 6.70 2.24 -11.93
C ARG A 104 5.21 2.55 -12.12
N GLY A 105 4.38 1.51 -12.01
CA GLY A 105 2.93 1.54 -12.21
C GLY A 105 2.51 2.12 -13.55
N VAL A 106 1.43 2.91 -13.58
CA VAL A 106 0.87 3.43 -14.83
C VAL A 106 1.83 4.34 -15.62
N SER A 107 2.80 4.99 -14.98
CA SER A 107 3.79 5.79 -15.70
C SER A 107 4.67 4.96 -16.65
N ARG A 108 4.78 3.64 -16.45
CA ARG A 108 5.46 2.73 -17.40
C ARG A 108 4.60 2.30 -18.58
N ASN A 109 3.34 2.72 -18.61
CA ASN A 109 2.25 2.07 -19.32
C ASN A 109 2.04 0.61 -18.90
N ILE A 110 0.90 0.04 -19.30
CA ILE A 110 0.64 -1.39 -19.15
C ILE A 110 1.14 -2.06 -20.42
N HIS A 111 1.93 -3.11 -20.28
CA HIS A 111 2.48 -3.80 -21.44
C HIS A 111 1.37 -4.49 -22.25
N ASP A 112 1.41 -4.39 -23.58
CA ASP A 112 0.34 -4.92 -24.45
C ASP A 112 0.08 -6.41 -24.25
N TRP A 113 1.13 -7.19 -23.95
CA TRP A 113 0.99 -8.62 -23.68
C TRP A 113 0.18 -8.89 -22.41
N GLU A 114 0.26 -8.03 -21.40
CA GLU A 114 -0.55 -8.14 -20.18
C GLU A 114 -2.03 -7.90 -20.50
N LEU A 115 -2.32 -6.88 -21.32
CA LEU A 115 -3.68 -6.57 -21.77
C LEU A 115 -4.25 -7.66 -22.69
N GLU A 116 -3.45 -8.20 -23.61
CA GLU A 116 -3.81 -9.35 -24.45
C GLU A 116 -4.14 -10.58 -23.58
N SER A 117 -3.35 -10.84 -22.53
CA SER A 117 -3.58 -11.92 -21.57
C SER A 117 -4.90 -11.75 -20.82
N PHE A 118 -5.14 -10.54 -20.30
CA PHE A 118 -6.35 -10.20 -19.56
C PHE A 118 -7.60 -10.35 -20.43
N LYS A 119 -7.55 -9.89 -21.69
CA LYS A 119 -8.64 -10.07 -22.66
C LYS A 119 -8.88 -11.54 -22.97
N LEU A 120 -7.83 -12.33 -23.15
CA LEU A 120 -7.96 -13.76 -23.40
C LEU A 120 -8.63 -14.48 -22.21
N ALA A 121 -8.23 -14.13 -20.98
CA ALA A 121 -8.82 -14.69 -19.76
C ALA A 121 -10.31 -14.34 -19.61
N ARG A 122 -10.70 -13.08 -19.81
CA ARG A 122 -12.10 -12.63 -19.72
C ARG A 122 -12.96 -13.16 -20.86
N GLY A 123 -12.44 -13.11 -22.08
CA GLY A 123 -13.17 -13.43 -23.30
C GLY A 123 -13.23 -14.93 -23.57
N ALA A 124 -12.13 -15.50 -24.07
CA ALA A 124 -12.11 -16.88 -24.53
C ALA A 124 -12.26 -17.91 -23.38
N PHE A 125 -11.73 -17.59 -22.20
CA PHE A 125 -11.81 -18.49 -21.04
C PHE A 125 -12.98 -18.16 -20.07
N GLY A 126 -13.78 -17.13 -20.37
CA GLY A 126 -15.01 -16.84 -19.63
C GLY A 126 -14.83 -16.21 -18.23
N GLY A 127 -13.66 -15.64 -17.92
CA GLY A 127 -13.37 -14.98 -16.64
C GLY A 127 -14.05 -13.62 -16.44
N VAL A 128 -15.36 -13.52 -16.69
CA VAL A 128 -16.13 -12.25 -16.70
C VAL A 128 -16.22 -11.55 -15.35
N ASN A 129 -15.89 -12.24 -14.25
CA ASN A 129 -15.79 -11.69 -12.90
C ASN A 129 -14.45 -10.99 -12.59
N LEU A 130 -13.52 -10.94 -13.54
CA LEU A 130 -12.26 -10.20 -13.40
C LEU A 130 -12.45 -8.69 -13.63
N HIS A 131 -12.12 -7.86 -12.65
CA HIS A 131 -12.01 -6.41 -12.78
C HIS A 131 -10.55 -6.00 -12.90
N LEU A 132 -10.31 -4.83 -13.47
CA LEU A 132 -8.96 -4.30 -13.68
C LEU A 132 -8.68 -3.21 -12.64
N MET A 133 -7.50 -3.26 -12.02
CA MET A 133 -7.03 -2.22 -11.11
C MET A 133 -5.71 -1.64 -11.59
N LEU A 134 -5.68 -0.31 -11.69
CA LEU A 134 -4.50 0.42 -12.11
C LEU A 134 -3.69 0.89 -10.88
N PRO A 135 -2.42 0.50 -10.76
CA PRO A 135 -1.54 0.91 -9.67
C PRO A 135 -0.77 2.21 -10.00
N PHE A 136 -0.38 2.91 -8.95
CA PHE A 136 0.54 4.05 -8.96
C PHE A 136 0.19 5.16 -9.97
N VAL A 137 -1.10 5.52 -10.06
CA VAL A 137 -1.53 6.62 -10.93
C VAL A 137 -1.32 7.94 -10.22
N ARG A 138 -0.35 8.74 -10.68
CA ARG A 138 0.10 9.97 -10.00
C ARG A 138 -0.77 11.16 -10.33
N THR A 139 -1.20 11.27 -11.59
CA THR A 139 -1.89 12.45 -12.13
C THR A 139 -3.17 12.08 -12.88
N LEU A 140 -4.06 13.08 -13.04
CA LEU A 140 -5.26 12.93 -13.87
C LEU A 140 -4.93 12.76 -15.35
N GLU A 141 -3.78 13.28 -15.80
CA GLU A 141 -3.30 13.05 -17.16
C GLU A 141 -2.99 11.58 -17.39
N GLU A 142 -2.24 10.95 -16.48
CA GLU A 142 -1.95 9.51 -16.53
C GLU A 142 -3.24 8.68 -16.49
N ALA A 143 -4.16 9.01 -15.58
CA ALA A 143 -5.45 8.34 -15.47
C ALA A 143 -6.22 8.36 -16.81
N ARG A 144 -6.39 9.55 -17.40
CA ARG A 144 -7.14 9.73 -18.64
C ARG A 144 -6.43 9.15 -19.85
N SER A 145 -5.10 9.32 -19.91
CA SER A 145 -4.29 8.78 -21.01
C SER A 145 -4.35 7.26 -21.03
N MET A 146 -4.16 6.62 -19.88
CA MET A 146 -4.22 5.17 -19.77
C MET A 146 -5.62 4.63 -20.08
N LYS A 147 -6.68 5.27 -19.58
CA LYS A 147 -8.05 4.87 -19.93
C LYS A 147 -8.33 4.97 -21.43
N ARG A 148 -7.92 6.05 -22.08
CA ARG A 148 -8.04 6.19 -23.54
C ARG A 148 -7.24 5.13 -24.28
N TYR A 149 -6.03 4.80 -23.81
CA TYR A 149 -5.23 3.74 -24.40
C TYR A 149 -5.92 2.37 -24.31
N LEU A 150 -6.44 2.02 -23.12
CA LEU A 150 -7.22 0.80 -22.89
C LEU A 150 -8.44 0.72 -23.83
N GLU A 151 -9.21 1.80 -23.94
CA GLU A 151 -10.40 1.86 -24.79
C GLU A 151 -10.05 1.81 -26.28
N GLN A 152 -9.19 2.71 -26.77
CA GLN A 152 -8.97 2.92 -28.20
C GLN A 152 -8.04 1.88 -28.85
N VAL A 153 -7.04 1.39 -28.11
CA VAL A 153 -6.05 0.44 -28.65
C VAL A 153 -6.46 -0.99 -28.34
N HIS A 154 -6.97 -1.22 -27.14
CA HIS A 154 -7.24 -2.58 -26.65
C HIS A 154 -8.73 -2.93 -26.58
N ASN A 155 -9.66 -2.00 -26.81
CA ASN A 155 -11.11 -2.21 -26.63
C ASN A 155 -11.43 -2.75 -25.22
N ILE A 156 -10.77 -2.20 -24.21
CA ILE A 156 -11.01 -2.47 -22.79
C ILE A 156 -11.67 -1.24 -22.19
N GLN A 157 -12.98 -1.30 -21.99
CA GLN A 157 -13.77 -0.21 -21.43
C GLN A 157 -14.57 -0.68 -20.22
N SER A 158 -14.72 0.21 -19.24
CA SER A 158 -15.63 -0.04 -18.12
C SER A 158 -17.07 -0.17 -18.61
N GLY A 159 -17.83 -1.10 -18.03
CA GLY A 159 -19.20 -1.45 -18.43
C GLY A 159 -19.26 -2.67 -19.35
N ASP A 160 -18.23 -2.91 -20.16
CA ASP A 160 -18.22 -4.00 -21.14
C ASP A 160 -18.21 -5.36 -20.45
N ASN A 161 -19.30 -6.12 -20.63
CA ASN A 161 -19.54 -7.39 -19.94
C ASN A 161 -19.31 -7.27 -18.41
N GLY A 162 -19.77 -6.16 -17.83
CA GLY A 162 -19.62 -5.87 -16.40
C GLY A 162 -18.20 -5.57 -15.95
N LEU A 163 -17.23 -5.33 -16.86
CA LEU A 163 -15.88 -4.94 -16.49
C LEU A 163 -15.90 -3.64 -15.69
N LYS A 164 -15.18 -3.61 -14.58
CA LYS A 164 -14.88 -2.37 -13.85
C LYS A 164 -13.39 -2.10 -13.91
N ILE A 165 -13.03 -0.83 -14.01
CA ILE A 165 -11.66 -0.32 -13.98
C ILE A 165 -11.53 0.59 -12.76
N ILE A 166 -10.83 0.12 -11.75
CA ILE A 166 -10.64 0.83 -10.48
C ILE A 166 -9.21 1.35 -10.36
N LEU A 167 -9.01 2.33 -9.47
CA LEU A 167 -7.69 2.86 -9.13
C LEU A 167 -7.24 2.30 -7.78
N MET A 168 -5.99 1.85 -7.69
CA MET A 168 -5.35 1.66 -6.39
C MET A 168 -4.99 3.04 -5.82
N SER A 169 -5.70 3.49 -4.80
CA SER A 169 -5.42 4.75 -4.11
C SER A 169 -4.28 4.48 -3.14
N GLU A 170 -3.07 4.92 -3.50
CA GLU A 170 -1.85 4.61 -2.76
C GLU A 170 -0.83 5.75 -2.74
N ILE A 171 -1.12 6.88 -3.39
CA ILE A 171 -0.27 8.07 -3.44
C ILE A 171 -1.01 9.24 -2.77
N PRO A 172 -0.32 10.16 -2.07
CA PRO A 172 -0.95 11.33 -1.47
C PRO A 172 -1.81 12.14 -2.45
N SER A 173 -1.38 12.25 -3.73
CA SER A 173 -2.17 12.95 -4.75
C SER A 173 -3.54 12.31 -4.99
N ASN A 174 -3.69 10.99 -4.82
CA ASN A 174 -4.97 10.31 -4.93
C ASN A 174 -5.93 10.71 -3.83
N ALA A 175 -5.45 10.87 -2.58
CA ALA A 175 -6.28 11.33 -1.47
C ALA A 175 -6.63 12.82 -1.60
N VAL A 176 -5.65 13.66 -1.95
CA VAL A 176 -5.84 15.11 -2.10
C VAL A 176 -6.84 15.42 -3.22
N LEU A 177 -6.73 14.75 -4.37
CA LEU A 177 -7.59 14.92 -5.54
C LEU A 177 -8.59 13.76 -5.70
N ALA A 178 -9.04 13.18 -4.58
CA ALA A 178 -9.90 11.99 -4.60
C ALA A 178 -11.16 12.21 -5.44
N LYS A 179 -11.76 13.40 -5.38
CA LYS A 179 -13.01 13.74 -6.10
C LYS A 179 -12.81 13.78 -7.61
N GLU A 180 -11.62 14.16 -8.06
CA GLU A 180 -11.26 14.20 -9.47
C GLU A 180 -10.93 12.80 -9.97
N PHE A 181 -10.11 12.04 -9.22
CA PHE A 181 -9.77 10.67 -9.58
C PHE A 181 -11.00 9.75 -9.59
N ILE A 182 -11.89 9.85 -8.60
CA ILE A 182 -13.05 8.96 -8.51
C ILE A 182 -14.01 9.15 -9.67
N ARG A 183 -13.99 10.31 -10.35
CA ARG A 183 -14.80 10.52 -11.58
C ARG A 183 -14.27 9.73 -12.76
N GLU A 184 -12.95 9.52 -12.82
CA GLU A 184 -12.30 8.77 -13.88
C GLU A 184 -12.42 7.24 -13.68
N PHE A 185 -12.52 6.76 -12.45
CA PHE A 185 -12.52 5.32 -12.14
C PHE A 185 -13.85 4.82 -11.60
N ASP A 186 -14.07 3.52 -11.66
CA ASP A 186 -15.26 2.88 -11.09
C ASP A 186 -15.24 2.80 -9.56
N GLY A 187 -14.08 2.96 -8.95
CA GLY A 187 -13.92 2.83 -7.53
C GLY A 187 -12.47 2.90 -7.16
N PHE A 188 -12.21 2.70 -5.88
CA PHE A 188 -10.86 2.67 -5.33
C PHE A 188 -10.57 1.35 -4.63
N SER A 189 -9.29 1.00 -4.57
CA SER A 189 -8.76 0.07 -3.57
C SER A 189 -7.61 0.76 -2.85
N ILE A 190 -7.68 0.86 -1.53
CA ILE A 190 -6.65 1.52 -0.73
C ILE A 190 -5.42 0.62 -0.61
N GLY A 191 -4.30 1.10 -1.14
CA GLY A 191 -2.98 0.51 -0.96
C GLY A 191 -2.26 1.12 0.23
N SER A 192 -2.64 0.75 1.47
CA SER A 192 -2.13 1.40 2.69
C SER A 192 -0.61 1.36 2.83
N ASN A 193 0.02 0.32 2.29
CA ASN A 193 1.47 0.16 2.34
C ASN A 193 2.23 1.31 1.67
N ASP A 194 1.84 1.62 0.44
CA ASP A 194 2.50 2.66 -0.36
C ASP A 194 1.94 4.03 0.03
N MET A 195 0.66 4.10 0.43
CA MET A 195 0.06 5.31 0.99
C MET A 195 0.81 5.78 2.25
N THR A 196 1.08 4.87 3.19
CA THR A 196 1.81 5.18 4.42
C THR A 196 3.24 5.63 4.14
N GLN A 197 3.95 4.90 3.28
CA GLN A 197 5.31 5.27 2.87
C GLN A 197 5.36 6.68 2.27
N LEU A 198 4.46 6.99 1.35
CA LEU A 198 4.50 8.24 0.58
C LEU A 198 3.91 9.43 1.34
N VAL A 199 2.90 9.21 2.18
CA VAL A 199 2.36 10.26 3.07
C VAL A 199 3.39 10.66 4.13
N LEU A 200 4.09 9.69 4.73
CA LEU A 200 5.08 9.95 5.78
C LEU A 200 6.50 10.19 5.26
N GLY A 201 6.73 10.03 3.95
CA GLY A 201 8.06 10.17 3.35
C GLY A 201 9.08 9.16 3.89
N THR A 202 8.65 7.92 4.11
CA THR A 202 9.46 6.86 4.71
C THR A 202 9.61 5.65 3.79
N ASP A 203 10.76 4.99 3.85
CA ASP A 203 11.00 3.70 3.20
C ASP A 203 10.85 2.57 4.23
N ARG A 204 9.84 1.72 4.04
CA ARG A 204 9.57 0.61 4.96
C ARG A 204 10.61 -0.52 4.87
N ASP A 205 11.32 -0.63 3.75
CA ASP A 205 12.40 -1.59 3.56
C ASP A 205 13.68 -1.13 4.28
N ASN A 206 13.75 0.16 4.65
CA ASN A 206 14.83 0.71 5.46
C ASN A 206 14.59 0.48 6.96
N ALA A 207 15.31 -0.48 7.54
CA ALA A 207 15.21 -0.83 8.95
C ALA A 207 15.40 0.36 9.92
N ARG A 208 16.16 1.40 9.52
CA ARG A 208 16.36 2.61 10.34
C ARG A 208 15.10 3.46 10.45
N LEU A 209 14.23 3.42 9.44
CA LEU A 209 13.00 4.22 9.37
C LEU A 209 11.75 3.43 9.79
N ARG A 210 11.90 2.16 10.16
CA ARG A 210 10.79 1.30 10.59
C ARG A 210 9.95 1.91 11.70
N HIS A 211 10.58 2.65 12.62
CA HIS A 211 9.90 3.32 13.73
C HIS A 211 9.02 4.50 13.28
N ILE A 212 9.25 5.07 12.09
CA ILE A 212 8.45 6.17 11.52
C ILE A 212 7.20 5.61 10.84
N TYR A 213 7.36 4.55 10.05
CA TYR A 213 6.24 3.92 9.32
C TYR A 213 5.11 3.54 10.29
N ASP A 214 3.94 4.16 10.11
CA ASP A 214 2.75 3.91 10.90
C ASP A 214 1.50 4.09 10.07
N GLU A 215 0.71 3.04 9.98
CA GLU A 215 -0.56 3.10 9.24
C GLU A 215 -1.64 3.85 10.05
N GLU A 216 -1.45 3.96 11.37
CA GLU A 216 -2.34 4.69 12.29
C GLU A 216 -1.96 6.17 12.42
N ASP A 217 -0.94 6.66 11.70
CA ASP A 217 -0.59 8.08 11.75
C ASP A 217 -1.76 8.97 11.30
N PRO A 218 -2.03 10.10 11.98
CA PRO A 218 -3.12 10.99 11.63
C PRO A 218 -3.18 11.41 10.15
N ALA A 219 -2.04 11.64 9.51
CA ALA A 219 -2.00 12.02 8.10
C ALA A 219 -2.43 10.85 7.19
N VAL A 220 -2.06 9.63 7.54
CA VAL A 220 -2.42 8.41 6.82
C VAL A 220 -3.90 8.09 7.03
N VAL A 221 -4.38 8.17 8.28
CA VAL A 221 -5.79 8.01 8.63
C VAL A 221 -6.66 9.00 7.85
N TRP A 222 -6.26 10.28 7.81
CA TRP A 222 -6.97 11.30 7.01
C TRP A 222 -7.05 10.92 5.52
N ALA A 223 -5.94 10.43 4.94
CA ALA A 223 -5.89 10.02 3.54
C ALA A 223 -6.80 8.80 3.24
N ILE A 224 -6.82 7.82 4.15
CA ILE A 224 -7.70 6.64 4.09
C ILE A 224 -9.17 7.09 4.15
N LEU A 225 -9.55 7.88 5.16
CA LEU A 225 -10.93 8.34 5.36
C LEU A 225 -11.41 9.19 4.18
N THR A 226 -10.58 10.12 3.70
CA THR A 226 -10.90 10.96 2.54
C THR A 226 -11.21 10.09 1.32
N THR A 227 -10.44 9.02 1.11
CA THR A 227 -10.65 8.08 -0.01
C THR A 227 -11.97 7.33 0.14
N VAL A 228 -12.27 6.80 1.34
CA VAL A 228 -13.52 6.06 1.62
C VAL A 228 -14.75 6.96 1.45
N PHE A 229 -14.74 8.13 2.09
CA PHE A 229 -15.86 9.08 2.04
C PHE A 229 -16.07 9.61 0.62
N THR A 230 -15.01 9.86 -0.13
CA THR A 230 -15.14 10.28 -1.53
C THR A 230 -15.83 9.21 -2.38
N GLY A 231 -15.51 7.93 -2.19
CA GLY A 231 -16.23 6.84 -2.85
C GLY A 231 -17.72 6.86 -2.52
N GLN A 232 -18.08 7.04 -1.25
CA GLN A 232 -19.48 7.13 -0.81
C GLN A 232 -20.20 8.32 -1.45
N LYS A 233 -19.58 9.51 -1.45
CA LYS A 233 -20.15 10.73 -2.04
C LYS A 233 -20.53 10.54 -3.51
N PHE A 234 -19.71 9.78 -4.25
CA PHE A 234 -19.91 9.50 -5.67
C PHE A 234 -20.62 8.16 -5.94
N GLY A 235 -21.09 7.46 -4.91
CA GLY A 235 -21.78 6.17 -5.04
C GLY A 235 -20.91 5.02 -5.59
N LYS A 236 -19.58 5.15 -5.47
CA LYS A 236 -18.56 4.22 -6.00
C LYS A 236 -17.91 3.41 -4.90
N LYS A 237 -17.67 2.13 -5.14
CA LYS A 237 -17.13 1.19 -4.14
C LYS A 237 -15.66 1.48 -3.83
N VAL A 238 -15.30 1.39 -2.54
CA VAL A 238 -13.92 1.51 -2.05
C VAL A 238 -13.55 0.26 -1.27
N GLY A 239 -12.52 -0.45 -1.74
CA GLY A 239 -11.92 -1.58 -1.06
C GLY A 239 -10.62 -1.21 -0.35
N PHE A 240 -10.07 -2.16 0.41
CA PHE A 240 -8.78 -2.04 1.08
C PHE A 240 -7.95 -3.29 0.83
N CYS A 241 -6.71 -3.14 0.32
CA CYS A 241 -5.84 -4.28 0.00
C CYS A 241 -4.44 -4.20 0.64
N GLY A 242 -4.16 -3.16 1.41
CA GLY A 242 -2.90 -3.02 2.16
C GLY A 242 -2.87 -3.82 3.46
N GLN A 243 -1.71 -3.90 4.09
CA GLN A 243 -1.50 -4.71 5.29
C GLN A 243 -2.10 -4.08 6.56
N GLY A 244 -2.54 -2.82 6.54
CA GLY A 244 -3.09 -2.14 7.72
C GLY A 244 -4.28 -2.86 8.34
N VAL A 245 -5.19 -3.38 7.52
CA VAL A 245 -6.33 -4.21 7.98
C VAL A 245 -5.91 -5.59 8.51
N TYR A 246 -4.68 -5.99 8.29
CA TYR A 246 -4.09 -7.19 8.87
C TYR A 246 -3.31 -6.83 10.16
N ASN A 247 -2.51 -5.78 10.15
CA ASN A 247 -1.58 -5.41 11.21
C ASN A 247 -2.24 -4.75 12.44
N SER A 248 -3.34 -4.01 12.23
CA SER A 248 -3.92 -3.16 13.28
C SER A 248 -5.41 -3.45 13.51
N LYS A 249 -5.78 -3.66 14.78
CA LYS A 249 -7.21 -3.73 15.19
C LYS A 249 -7.89 -2.36 15.04
N ILE A 250 -7.17 -1.27 15.32
CA ILE A 250 -7.68 0.09 15.17
C ILE A 250 -7.98 0.41 13.71
N ILE A 251 -7.07 0.12 12.77
CA ILE A 251 -7.33 0.33 11.34
C ILE A 251 -8.51 -0.50 10.86
N ARG A 252 -8.65 -1.76 11.32
CA ARG A 252 -9.81 -2.60 11.00
C ARG A 252 -11.12 -1.97 11.44
N GLY A 253 -11.21 -1.53 12.68
CA GLY A 253 -12.42 -0.86 13.18
C GLY A 253 -12.67 0.49 12.51
N LEU A 254 -11.60 1.27 12.27
CA LEU A 254 -11.67 2.54 11.56
C LEU A 254 -12.32 2.40 10.18
N VAL A 255 -11.81 1.50 9.34
CA VAL A 255 -12.35 1.34 7.99
C VAL A 255 -13.72 0.67 7.99
N CYS A 256 -14.01 -0.16 9.00
CA CYS A 256 -15.32 -0.76 9.22
C CYS A 256 -16.38 0.32 9.50
N ILE A 257 -16.16 1.14 10.54
CA ILE A 257 -17.05 2.24 10.94
C ILE A 257 -17.15 3.27 9.81
N ALA A 258 -16.03 3.61 9.15
CA ALA A 258 -16.02 4.52 8.01
C ALA A 258 -16.84 3.99 6.81
N GLY A 259 -17.14 2.69 6.76
CA GLY A 259 -18.02 2.08 5.77
C GLY A 259 -17.31 1.57 4.51
N ILE A 260 -16.14 0.95 4.66
CA ILE A 260 -15.48 0.22 3.56
C ILE A 260 -16.38 -0.91 3.04
N VAL A 261 -16.36 -1.20 1.74
CA VAL A 261 -17.20 -2.27 1.17
C VAL A 261 -16.51 -3.63 1.05
N SER A 262 -15.17 -3.65 1.11
CA SER A 262 -14.40 -4.88 1.03
C SER A 262 -13.01 -4.70 1.62
N ALA A 263 -12.51 -5.70 2.33
CA ALA A 263 -11.12 -5.79 2.77
C ALA A 263 -10.50 -7.08 2.23
N SER A 264 -9.28 -6.98 1.69
CA SER A 264 -8.47 -8.11 1.23
C SER A 264 -7.33 -8.33 2.20
N VAL A 265 -7.22 -9.55 2.71
CA VAL A 265 -6.19 -9.98 3.66
C VAL A 265 -5.55 -11.28 3.20
N VAL A 266 -4.40 -11.62 3.79
CA VAL A 266 -3.78 -12.93 3.57
C VAL A 266 -4.66 -14.04 4.18
N PRO A 267 -4.68 -15.25 3.60
CA PRO A 267 -5.55 -16.33 4.07
C PRO A 267 -5.44 -16.63 5.57
N ASP A 268 -4.23 -16.57 6.12
CA ASP A 268 -3.95 -16.92 7.53
C ASP A 268 -4.62 -15.97 8.53
N THR A 269 -4.95 -14.74 8.13
CA THR A 269 -5.53 -13.72 9.02
C THR A 269 -7.01 -13.46 8.75
N TYR A 270 -7.55 -14.07 7.70
CA TYR A 270 -8.94 -13.94 7.30
C TYR A 270 -9.92 -14.17 8.46
N GLN A 271 -9.73 -15.25 9.22
CA GLN A 271 -10.64 -15.61 10.31
C GLN A 271 -10.61 -14.57 11.44
N GLN A 272 -9.43 -14.13 11.87
CA GLN A 272 -9.31 -13.10 12.90
C GLN A 272 -9.87 -11.76 12.44
N THR A 273 -9.54 -11.33 11.22
CA THR A 273 -10.10 -10.09 10.65
C THR A 273 -11.62 -10.13 10.62
N LYS A 274 -12.23 -11.28 10.28
CA LYS A 274 -13.70 -11.42 10.27
C LYS A 274 -14.31 -11.27 11.66
N TYR A 275 -13.69 -11.84 12.70
CA TYR A 275 -14.18 -11.68 14.07
C TYR A 275 -14.07 -10.25 14.57
N ASP A 276 -12.92 -9.61 14.36
CA ASP A 276 -12.69 -8.24 14.80
C ASP A 276 -13.61 -7.25 14.08
N VAL A 277 -13.86 -7.46 12.78
CA VAL A 277 -14.84 -6.66 12.03
C VAL A 277 -16.25 -6.88 12.56
N ALA A 278 -16.65 -8.14 12.84
CA ALA A 278 -17.97 -8.44 13.37
C ALA A 278 -18.20 -7.85 14.78
N GLU A 279 -17.16 -7.82 15.62
CA GLU A 279 -17.18 -7.16 16.94
C GLU A 279 -17.48 -5.67 16.78
N VAL A 280 -16.74 -4.97 15.92
CA VAL A 280 -16.94 -3.53 15.67
C VAL A 280 -18.28 -3.25 14.99
N GLU A 281 -18.73 -4.10 14.05
CA GLU A 281 -20.06 -3.95 13.43
C GLU A 281 -21.19 -4.08 14.46
N ALA A 282 -21.01 -4.92 15.49
CA ALA A 282 -21.99 -5.10 16.55
C ALA A 282 -22.12 -3.88 17.48
N GLU A 283 -21.08 -3.05 17.59
CA GLU A 283 -21.13 -1.78 18.32
C GLU A 283 -22.04 -0.75 17.63
N ASN A 284 -22.29 -0.91 16.33
CA ASN A 284 -23.18 -0.07 15.51
C ASN A 284 -22.86 1.44 15.63
N ILE A 285 -21.56 1.76 15.64
CA ILE A 285 -21.06 3.13 15.77
C ILE A 285 -21.30 3.88 14.45
N PRO A 286 -21.99 5.05 14.47
CA PRO A 286 -22.10 5.89 13.30
C PRO A 286 -20.76 6.59 13.00
N VAL A 287 -20.54 7.02 11.76
CA VAL A 287 -19.32 7.75 11.36
C VAL A 287 -19.10 9.01 12.20
N SER A 288 -20.17 9.65 12.68
CA SER A 288 -20.09 10.80 13.59
C SER A 288 -19.47 10.49 14.96
N GLY A 289 -19.41 9.20 15.35
CA GLY A 289 -18.75 8.73 16.58
C GLY A 289 -17.38 8.11 16.33
N LEU A 290 -16.87 8.11 15.09
CA LEU A 290 -15.59 7.51 14.75
C LEU A 290 -14.42 8.22 15.44
N GLY A 291 -14.45 9.54 15.58
CA GLY A 291 -13.39 10.30 16.25
C GLY A 291 -13.25 9.89 17.72
N ALA A 292 -14.37 9.88 18.45
CA ALA A 292 -14.45 9.40 19.83
C ALA A 292 -13.98 7.96 19.96
N TRP A 293 -14.43 7.06 19.07
CA TRP A 293 -13.98 5.68 19.07
C TRP A 293 -12.47 5.56 18.90
N LEU A 294 -11.85 6.33 17.99
CA LEU A 294 -10.39 6.33 17.83
C LEU A 294 -9.67 6.81 19.09
N ASN A 295 -10.16 7.88 19.73
CA ASN A 295 -9.63 8.35 21.01
C ASN A 295 -9.65 7.24 22.06
N ASP A 296 -10.79 6.57 22.22
CA ASP A 296 -10.96 5.50 23.22
C ASP A 296 -10.01 4.32 22.94
N GLN A 297 -9.90 3.88 21.69
CA GLN A 297 -9.03 2.77 21.31
C GLN A 297 -7.55 3.08 21.54
N HIS A 298 -7.09 4.29 21.20
CA HIS A 298 -5.71 4.70 21.43
C HIS A 298 -5.41 4.89 22.92
N LEU A 299 -6.37 5.41 23.70
CA LEU A 299 -6.24 5.56 25.14
C LEU A 299 -6.17 4.19 25.85
N GLU A 300 -7.04 3.24 25.48
CA GLU A 300 -7.03 1.88 26.02
C GLU A 300 -5.70 1.18 25.70
N ARG A 301 -5.20 1.31 24.47
CA ARG A 301 -3.88 0.79 24.10
C ARG A 301 -2.77 1.40 24.96
N LEU A 302 -2.81 2.71 25.20
CA LEU A 302 -1.83 3.38 26.05
C LEU A 302 -1.89 2.86 27.49
N HIS A 303 -3.08 2.67 28.06
CA HIS A 303 -3.24 2.07 29.40
C HIS A 303 -2.64 0.67 29.47
N MET A 304 -2.88 -0.18 28.47
CA MET A 304 -2.28 -1.51 28.40
C MET A 304 -0.75 -1.46 28.35
N LEU A 305 -0.19 -0.61 27.48
CA LEU A 305 1.27 -0.44 27.38
C LEU A 305 1.90 0.08 28.68
N MET A 306 1.22 1.00 29.38
CA MET A 306 1.69 1.48 30.68
C MET A 306 1.67 0.37 31.73
N ALA A 307 0.65 -0.48 31.75
CA ALA A 307 0.60 -1.63 32.66
C ALA A 307 1.73 -2.64 32.38
N GLU A 308 1.93 -3.01 31.11
CA GLU A 308 3.00 -3.93 30.68
C GLU A 308 4.40 -3.43 31.02
N ASN A 309 4.61 -2.11 31.02
CA ASN A 309 5.90 -1.47 31.27
C ASN A 309 6.03 -0.88 32.69
N ARG A 310 5.23 -1.36 33.66
CA ARG A 310 5.32 -1.02 35.10
C ARG A 310 4.97 0.44 35.47
N TYR A 311 4.23 1.13 34.61
CA TYR A 311 3.66 2.45 34.88
C TYR A 311 2.19 2.40 35.36
N GLU A 312 1.67 1.23 35.75
CA GLU A 312 0.30 1.05 36.28
C GLU A 312 -0.06 1.98 37.45
N HIS A 313 0.93 2.38 38.25
CA HIS A 313 0.72 3.24 39.41
C HIS A 313 0.35 4.68 39.01
N ILE A 314 0.74 5.10 37.80
CA ILE A 314 0.38 6.41 37.23
C ILE A 314 -1.12 6.44 36.89
N LEU A 315 -1.67 5.31 36.42
CA LEU A 315 -3.07 5.17 36.06
C LEU A 315 -4.04 5.35 37.24
N LYS A 316 -3.56 5.29 38.49
CA LYS A 316 -4.38 5.54 39.68
C LYS A 316 -4.81 7.00 39.84
N LYS A 317 -4.05 7.93 39.25
CA LYS A 317 -4.28 9.38 39.35
C LYS A 317 -4.55 10.02 38.00
N ASN A 318 -3.96 9.47 36.93
CA ASN A 318 -4.01 10.02 35.59
C ASN A 318 -4.68 8.99 34.67
N THR A 319 -5.89 9.28 34.22
CA THR A 319 -6.66 8.35 33.38
C THR A 319 -7.03 8.93 32.02
N SER A 320 -7.04 10.25 31.89
CA SER A 320 -7.34 10.93 30.64
C SER A 320 -6.10 11.08 29.76
N GLY A 321 -6.30 11.25 28.46
CA GLY A 321 -5.22 11.57 27.52
C GLY A 321 -4.33 12.72 28.01
N PRO A 322 -4.90 13.91 28.35
CA PRO A 322 -4.12 15.06 28.79
C PRO A 322 -3.27 14.80 30.03
N ASP A 323 -3.81 14.10 31.03
CA ASP A 323 -3.05 13.77 32.25
C ASP A 323 -1.85 12.85 31.92
N LEU A 324 -2.02 11.96 30.94
CA LEU A 324 -0.96 11.05 30.47
C LEU A 324 0.06 11.77 29.57
N MET A 325 -0.35 12.80 28.84
CA MET A 325 0.57 13.68 28.11
C MET A 325 1.45 14.45 29.08
N ASP A 326 0.88 15.03 30.14
CA ASP A 326 1.63 15.74 31.18
C ASP A 326 2.64 14.81 31.89
N TRP A 327 2.23 13.58 32.20
CA TRP A 327 3.14 12.56 32.74
C TRP A 327 4.29 12.25 31.76
N TYR A 328 3.97 12.04 30.48
CA TYR A 328 4.95 11.71 29.45
C TYR A 328 5.99 12.83 29.29
N GLU A 329 5.56 14.09 29.20
CA GLU A 329 6.45 15.25 29.10
C GLU A 329 7.33 15.39 30.34
N GLY A 330 6.78 15.17 31.54
CA GLY A 330 7.55 15.18 32.78
C GLY A 330 8.64 14.10 32.83
N GLU A 331 8.31 12.88 32.43
CA GLU A 331 9.26 11.76 32.40
C GLU A 331 10.31 11.94 31.29
N LEU A 332 9.90 12.47 30.14
CA LEU A 332 10.80 12.80 29.04
C LEU A 332 11.80 13.90 29.45
N ALA A 333 11.34 14.94 30.15
CA ALA A 333 12.20 15.99 30.70
C ALA A 333 13.24 15.42 31.69
N ARG A 334 12.81 14.51 32.58
CA ARG A 334 13.70 13.81 33.52
C ARG A 334 14.78 13.00 32.78
N LEU A 335 14.41 12.27 31.74
CA LEU A 335 15.35 11.49 30.93
C LEU A 335 16.30 12.39 30.13
N HIS A 336 15.82 13.52 29.60
CA HIS A 336 16.67 14.50 28.93
C HIS A 336 17.70 15.12 29.90
N GLU A 337 17.31 15.47 31.12
CA GLU A 337 18.24 15.99 32.14
C GLU A 337 19.31 14.96 32.51
N GLN A 338 18.92 13.68 32.66
CA GLN A 338 19.86 12.58 32.88
C GLN A 338 20.84 12.42 31.73
N MET A 339 20.33 12.44 30.48
CA MET A 339 21.17 12.34 29.29
C MET A 339 22.15 13.52 29.21
N GLN A 340 21.66 14.75 29.42
CA GLN A 340 22.48 15.97 29.38
C GLN A 340 23.59 15.94 30.45
N SER A 341 23.27 15.54 31.67
CA SER A 341 24.22 15.47 32.80
C SER A 341 25.33 14.44 32.61
N HIS A 342 25.16 13.49 31.69
CA HIS A 342 26.08 12.38 31.45
C HIS A 342 26.72 12.40 30.05
N LEU A 343 26.54 13.47 29.27
CA LEU A 343 27.22 13.65 27.98
C LEU A 343 28.75 13.61 28.15
N GLY A 344 29.43 12.83 27.32
CA GLY A 344 30.88 12.63 27.36
C GLY A 344 31.36 11.74 28.51
N THR A 345 30.46 11.20 29.33
CA THR A 345 30.82 10.27 30.42
C THR A 345 30.69 8.82 29.98
N VAL A 346 31.27 7.90 30.75
CA VAL A 346 31.14 6.44 30.52
C VAL A 346 29.68 5.93 30.58
N LYS A 347 28.75 6.73 31.13
CA LYS A 347 27.33 6.39 31.24
C LYS A 347 26.47 6.98 30.12
N GLU A 348 27.03 7.74 29.18
CA GLU A 348 26.26 8.39 28.11
C GLU A 348 25.42 7.38 27.32
N GLU A 349 26.05 6.28 26.88
CA GLU A 349 25.39 5.27 26.06
C GLU A 349 24.22 4.59 26.79
N PHE A 350 24.35 4.38 28.11
CA PHE A 350 23.29 3.82 28.94
C PHE A 350 22.05 4.73 28.95
N TYR A 351 22.21 6.03 29.24
CA TYR A 351 21.08 6.95 29.26
C TYR A 351 20.52 7.25 27.86
N ARG A 352 21.35 7.18 26.82
CA ARG A 352 20.90 7.25 25.42
C ARG A 352 19.97 6.09 25.09
N GLN A 353 20.32 4.88 25.52
CA GLN A 353 19.50 3.68 25.33
C GLN A 353 18.21 3.74 26.16
N GLU A 354 18.27 4.21 27.42
CA GLU A 354 17.06 4.39 28.23
C GLU A 354 16.08 5.37 27.58
N LEU A 355 16.56 6.55 27.14
CA LEU A 355 15.73 7.54 26.45
C LEU A 355 15.14 6.98 25.14
N ALA A 356 15.95 6.27 24.35
CA ALA A 356 15.50 5.67 23.10
C ALA A 356 14.43 4.57 23.35
N SER A 357 14.62 3.76 24.38
CA SER A 357 13.67 2.70 24.79
C SER A 357 12.34 3.30 25.28
N PHE A 358 12.39 4.32 26.13
CA PHE A 358 11.18 5.00 26.60
C PHE A 358 10.39 5.61 25.44
N ARG A 359 11.08 6.28 24.51
CA ARG A 359 10.45 6.88 23.33
C ARG A 359 9.90 5.83 22.36
N SER A 360 10.57 4.71 22.16
CA SER A 360 10.08 3.66 21.24
C SER A 360 8.78 3.01 21.74
N ILE A 361 8.56 3.00 23.06
CA ILE A 361 7.35 2.44 23.67
C ILE A 361 6.22 3.48 23.72
N PHE A 362 6.47 4.69 24.21
CA PHE A 362 5.39 5.62 24.60
C PHE A 362 5.16 6.79 23.65
N HIS A 363 6.15 7.20 22.85
CA HIS A 363 6.05 8.47 22.12
C HIS A 363 4.82 8.53 21.20
N LYS A 364 4.64 7.54 20.34
CA LYS A 364 3.49 7.48 19.43
C LYS A 364 2.17 7.21 20.15
N PRO A 365 2.06 6.18 21.04
CA PRO A 365 0.82 5.92 21.74
C PRO A 365 0.30 7.11 22.56
N VAL A 366 1.17 7.88 23.23
CA VAL A 366 0.77 9.07 23.97
C VAL A 366 0.26 10.17 23.04
N ILE A 367 0.95 10.40 21.91
CA ILE A 367 0.51 11.38 20.90
C ILE A 367 -0.86 10.96 20.33
N TYR A 368 -1.04 9.71 19.95
CA TYR A 368 -2.29 9.23 19.34
C TYR A 368 -3.46 9.21 20.32
N ALA A 369 -3.22 8.92 21.61
CA ALA A 369 -4.25 9.02 22.65
C ALA A 369 -4.67 10.46 22.98
N ASN A 370 -3.90 11.46 22.52
CA ASN A 370 -4.16 12.89 22.72
C ASN A 370 -4.48 13.62 21.41
N TRP A 371 -4.54 12.91 20.29
CA TRP A 371 -4.77 13.51 18.98
C TRP A 371 -6.24 13.88 18.80
N ASP A 372 -6.52 15.00 18.14
CA ASP A 372 -7.89 15.40 17.81
C ASP A 372 -8.43 14.59 16.61
N TRP A 373 -8.81 13.34 16.87
CA TRP A 373 -9.39 12.44 15.88
C TRP A 373 -10.74 12.92 15.35
N GLU A 374 -11.50 13.65 16.16
CA GLU A 374 -12.78 14.25 15.74
C GLU A 374 -12.58 15.23 14.59
N THR A 375 -11.60 16.12 14.71
CA THR A 375 -11.24 17.03 13.63
C THR A 375 -10.67 16.28 12.43
N THR A 376 -9.82 15.26 12.62
CA THR A 376 -9.31 14.43 11.50
C THR A 376 -10.44 13.82 10.67
N VAL A 377 -11.43 13.21 11.33
CA VAL A 377 -12.57 12.58 10.66
C VAL A 377 -13.43 13.62 9.95
N ARG A 378 -13.74 14.74 10.62
CA ARG A 378 -14.53 15.84 10.07
C ARG A 378 -13.87 16.46 8.84
N ASP A 379 -12.56 16.70 8.89
CA ASP A 379 -11.82 17.32 7.80
C ASP A 379 -11.73 16.37 6.59
N ALA A 380 -11.55 15.06 6.82
CA ALA A 380 -11.62 14.06 5.75
C ALA A 380 -13.02 14.03 5.09
N LEU A 381 -14.08 14.13 5.89
CA LEU A 381 -15.47 14.18 5.41
C LEU A 381 -15.74 15.44 4.58
N HIS A 382 -15.28 16.60 5.03
CA HIS A 382 -15.36 17.85 4.27
C HIS A 382 -14.53 17.81 2.99
N GLN A 383 -13.32 17.24 3.03
CA GLN A 383 -12.47 17.10 1.85
C GLN A 383 -13.17 16.26 0.76
N ALA A 384 -13.83 15.17 1.16
CA ALA A 384 -14.66 14.34 0.29
C ALA A 384 -15.90 15.07 -0.28
N GLY A 385 -16.24 16.24 0.27
CA GLY A 385 -17.30 17.12 -0.22
C GLY A 385 -18.65 16.94 0.48
N PHE A 386 -18.68 16.32 1.65
CA PHE A 386 -19.88 16.31 2.50
C PHE A 386 -19.95 17.57 3.35
N THR A 387 -21.17 18.05 3.64
CA THR A 387 -21.38 19.19 4.54
C THR A 387 -21.78 18.76 5.95
N SER A 388 -22.16 17.50 6.14
CA SER A 388 -22.67 16.96 7.41
C SER A 388 -22.53 15.44 7.47
N TYR A 389 -22.58 14.87 8.68
CA TYR A 389 -22.57 13.42 8.87
C TYR A 389 -23.89 12.78 8.40
N GLU A 390 -25.01 13.49 8.46
CA GLU A 390 -26.30 13.04 7.97
C GLU A 390 -26.26 12.80 6.46
N GLU A 391 -25.71 13.77 5.71
CA GLU A 391 -25.53 13.62 4.26
C GLU A 391 -24.63 12.42 3.91
N GLN A 392 -23.58 12.21 4.72
CA GLN A 392 -22.66 11.09 4.56
C GLN A 392 -23.36 9.75 4.82
N ALA A 393 -24.15 9.64 5.89
CA ALA A 393 -24.90 8.43 6.21
C ALA A 393 -25.90 8.06 5.09
N GLU A 394 -26.62 9.04 4.55
CA GLU A 394 -27.51 8.83 3.40
C GLU A 394 -26.76 8.39 2.14
N ALA A 395 -25.57 8.96 1.88
CA ALA A 395 -24.72 8.55 0.77
C ALA A 395 -24.18 7.11 0.95
N MET A 396 -23.80 6.73 2.17
CA MET A 396 -23.35 5.38 2.48
C MET A 396 -24.45 4.35 2.23
N ILE A 397 -25.69 4.63 2.66
CA ILE A 397 -26.84 3.74 2.42
C ILE A 397 -27.06 3.57 0.91
N ARG A 398 -27.06 4.68 0.15
CA ARG A 398 -27.20 4.65 -1.32
C ARG A 398 -26.10 3.83 -1.99
N GLN A 399 -24.84 4.01 -1.59
CA GLN A 399 -23.71 3.26 -2.11
C GLN A 399 -23.87 1.75 -1.87
N ARG A 400 -24.36 1.34 -0.68
CA ARG A 400 -24.60 -0.07 -0.33
C ARG A 400 -25.74 -0.69 -1.15
N THR A 401 -26.75 0.08 -1.52
CA THR A 401 -27.86 -0.40 -2.35
C THR A 401 -27.51 -0.56 -3.83
N ASN A 402 -26.42 0.06 -4.30
CA ASN A 402 -25.99 -0.07 -5.70
C ASN A 402 -25.50 -1.50 -5.96
N SER A 403 -26.22 -2.22 -6.83
CA SER A 403 -25.71 -3.43 -7.46
C SER A 403 -24.60 -3.04 -8.44
N TRP A 404 -23.44 -3.65 -8.29
CA TRP A 404 -22.25 -3.37 -9.09
C TRP A 404 -22.00 -4.45 -10.13
#